data_AF-A0A7V4KT05-F1
#
_entry.id   AF-A0A7V4KT05-F1
#
_cell.length_a   1.000
_cell.length_b   1.000
_cell.length_c   1.000
_cell.angle_alpha   90.00
_cell.angle_beta   90.00
_cell.angle_gamma   90.00
#
_symmetry.space_group_name_H-M   'P 1'
#
loop_
_entity.id
_entity.type
_entity.pdbx_description
1 polymer ?
#
loop_
_entity_poly.entity_id
_entity_poly.type
_entity_poly.pdbx_seq_one_letter_code
_entity_poly.pdbx_strand_id
1 'polypeptide(L)'
;MLFYVAKGCPNCKGIISDERLAKELPCKKCLPEKERPSLSKFSDICEILHSQNSLKDLKPFCEVEKKVELFKKVFKNILNIFPSSLQISWAKRFFWENLLLSLLPLEQEKQPSVF
;
A
#
# COMPACT_ATOMS: atom_id res chain seq x y z
N MET A 1 27.90 -8.59 -0.85
CA MET A 1 28.23 -7.28 -1.47
C MET A 1 27.00 -6.40 -1.29
N LEU A 2 27.13 -5.21 -0.72
CA LEU A 2 26.00 -4.30 -0.47
C LEU A 2 25.86 -3.36 -1.68
N PHE A 3 24.82 -3.54 -2.48
CA PHE A 3 24.49 -2.63 -3.57
C PHE A 3 23.53 -1.54 -3.10
N TYR A 4 23.71 -0.33 -3.63
CA TYR A 4 22.78 0.77 -3.42
C TYR A 4 22.05 1.11 -4.71
N VAL A 5 20.73 1.23 -4.62
CA VAL A 5 19.86 1.57 -5.74
C VAL A 5 19.44 3.03 -5.61
N ALA A 6 19.89 3.86 -6.56
CA ALA A 6 19.43 5.24 -6.67
C ALA A 6 17.94 5.25 -7.06
N LYS A 7 17.16 6.14 -6.42
CA LYS A 7 15.70 6.23 -6.58
C LYS A 7 14.92 4.94 -6.28
N GLY A 8 15.51 3.99 -5.55
CA GLY A 8 14.92 2.68 -5.29
C GLY A 8 13.96 2.60 -4.10
N CYS A 9 13.97 3.57 -3.17
CA CYS A 9 13.10 3.49 -2.01
C CYS A 9 11.61 3.54 -2.42
N PRO A 10 10.77 2.56 -2.04
CA PRO A 10 9.37 2.50 -2.46
C PRO A 10 8.50 3.62 -1.87
N ASN A 11 8.92 4.24 -0.75
CA ASN A 11 8.18 5.35 -0.13
C ASN A 11 8.60 6.73 -0.65
N CYS A 12 9.90 7.03 -0.65
CA CYS A 12 10.38 8.40 -0.89
C CYS A 12 11.23 8.59 -2.13
N LYS A 13 11.44 7.53 -2.93
CA LYS A 13 12.35 7.53 -4.09
C LYS A 13 13.77 8.01 -3.76
N GLY A 14 14.19 7.82 -2.51
CA GLY A 14 15.57 8.01 -2.07
C GLY A 14 16.46 6.80 -2.40
N ILE A 15 17.75 6.94 -2.14
CA ILE A 15 18.70 5.83 -2.21
C ILE A 15 18.36 4.76 -1.15
N ILE A 16 18.51 3.50 -1.51
CA ILE A 16 18.24 2.36 -0.62
C ILE A 16 19.24 1.24 -0.87
N SER A 17 19.57 0.46 0.17
CA SER A 17 20.38 -0.74 -0.01
C SER A 17 19.54 -1.91 -0.50
N ASP A 18 20.14 -2.77 -1.31
CA ASP A 18 19.63 -4.08 -1.71
C ASP A 18 19.14 -4.92 -0.53
N GLU A 19 19.86 -4.92 0.59
CA GLU A 19 19.48 -5.64 1.81
C GLU A 19 18.13 -5.18 2.35
N ARG A 20 17.84 -3.88 2.29
CA ARG A 20 16.55 -3.34 2.75
C ARG A 20 15.43 -3.64 1.77
N LEU A 21 15.71 -3.59 0.47
CA LEU A 21 14.75 -4.00 -0.56
C LEU A 21 14.39 -5.49 -0.43
N ALA A 22 15.38 -6.36 -0.21
CA ALA A 22 15.16 -7.79 -0.01
C ALA A 22 14.34 -8.11 1.25
N LYS A 23 14.38 -7.22 2.25
CA LYS A 23 13.56 -7.27 3.47
C LYS A 23 12.22 -6.55 3.33
N GLU A 24 11.87 -6.08 2.14
CA GLU A 24 10.64 -5.34 1.86
C GLU A 24 10.49 -4.04 2.68
N LEU A 25 11.62 -3.43 3.07
CA LEU A 25 11.64 -2.23 3.90
C LEU A 25 11.88 -0.96 3.06
N PRO A 26 11.28 0.19 3.44
CA PRO A 26 11.69 1.51 2.96
C PRO A 26 13.14 1.82 3.35
N CYS A 27 13.75 2.90 2.84
CA CYS A 27 15.09 3.30 3.23
C CYS A 27 15.18 3.71 4.72
N LYS A 28 16.40 3.77 5.28
CA LYS A 28 16.64 4.13 6.70
C LYS A 28 16.08 5.51 7.10
N LYS A 29 15.99 6.45 6.14
CA LYS A 29 15.40 7.78 6.37
C LYS A 29 13.89 7.72 6.57
N CYS A 30 13.21 6.79 5.88
CA CYS A 30 11.76 6.60 6.02
C CYS A 30 11.42 5.70 7.19
N LEU A 31 12.21 4.64 7.42
CA LEU A 31 11.97 3.67 8.48
C LEU A 31 13.28 3.38 9.23
N PRO A 32 13.59 4.17 10.28
CA PRO A 32 14.76 4.02 11.12
C PRO A 32 14.88 2.62 11.78
N GLU A 33 16.09 2.23 12.13
CA GLU A 33 16.36 0.88 12.66
C GLU A 33 15.64 0.59 13.98
N LYS A 34 15.51 1.61 14.83
CA LYS A 34 14.80 1.56 16.12
C LYS A 34 13.33 1.15 16.01
N GLU A 35 12.73 1.27 14.84
CA GLU A 35 11.32 0.92 14.58
C GLU A 35 11.17 -0.47 13.94
N ARG A 36 12.27 -1.17 13.66
CA ARG A 36 12.21 -2.56 13.15
C ARG A 36 11.65 -3.58 14.14
N PRO A 37 11.93 -3.52 15.46
CA PRO A 37 11.40 -4.49 16.42
C PRO A 37 9.86 -4.50 16.48
N SER A 38 9.21 -3.41 16.07
CA SER A 38 7.75 -3.28 15.99
C SER A 38 7.14 -3.84 14.70
N LEU A 39 7.94 -4.41 13.78
CA LEU A 39 7.44 -4.91 12.49
C LEU A 39 7.12 -6.41 12.57
N SER A 40 5.85 -6.74 12.42
CA SER A 40 5.32 -8.10 12.26
C SER A 40 4.67 -8.32 10.90
N LYS A 41 4.12 -7.26 10.31
CA LYS A 41 3.40 -7.26 9.03
C LYS A 41 3.69 -5.98 8.25
N PHE A 42 3.43 -6.00 6.94
CA PHE A 42 3.53 -4.81 6.09
C PHE A 42 2.63 -3.66 6.57
N SER A 43 1.48 -3.96 7.21
CA SER A 43 0.60 -2.95 7.84
C SER A 43 1.33 -2.07 8.84
N ASP A 44 2.31 -2.63 9.56
CA ASP A 44 3.01 -1.93 10.62
C ASP A 44 3.91 -0.84 10.03
N ILE A 45 4.50 -1.10 8.85
CA ILE A 45 5.23 -0.09 8.07
C ILE A 45 4.30 1.07 7.70
N CYS A 46 3.09 0.77 7.24
CA CYS A 46 2.09 1.78 6.90
C CYS A 46 1.68 2.64 8.10
N GLU A 47 1.48 2.02 9.27
CA GLU A 47 1.11 2.72 10.51
C GLU A 47 2.24 3.62 11.02
N ILE A 48 3.47 3.11 11.03
CA ILE A 48 4.65 3.87 11.44
C ILE A 48 4.84 5.09 10.52
N LEU A 49 4.85 4.89 9.19
CA LEU A 49 5.00 5.99 8.25
C LEU A 49 3.85 7.01 8.35
N HIS A 50 2.63 6.56 8.61
CA HIS A 50 1.48 7.45 8.81
C HIS A 50 1.61 8.26 10.10
N SER A 51 1.94 7.64 11.23
CA SER A 51 2.12 8.32 12.53
C SER A 51 3.25 9.35 12.51
N GLN A 52 4.28 9.14 11.69
CA GLN A 52 5.39 10.07 11.50
C GLN A 52 5.12 11.16 10.46
N ASN A 53 3.94 11.14 9.84
CA ASN A 53 3.60 12.02 8.72
C ASN A 53 4.62 11.92 7.56
N SER A 54 5.20 10.73 7.37
CA SER A 54 6.27 10.44 6.40
C SER A 54 5.82 9.49 5.28
N LEU A 55 4.55 9.08 5.30
CA LEU A 55 3.92 8.28 4.25
C LEU A 55 3.77 9.08 2.95
N LYS A 56 4.37 8.58 1.88
CA LYS A 56 4.42 9.21 0.56
C LYS A 56 3.92 8.23 -0.50
N ASP A 57 4.81 7.70 -1.35
CA ASP A 57 4.43 6.89 -2.51
C ASP A 57 3.90 5.50 -2.12
N LEU A 58 4.10 5.08 -0.87
CA LEU A 58 3.46 3.88 -0.32
C LEU A 58 1.99 4.09 0.05
N LYS A 59 1.49 5.33 0.09
CA LYS A 59 0.12 5.63 0.52
C LYS A 59 -0.95 4.80 -0.20
N PRO A 60 -0.94 4.67 -1.55
CA PRO A 60 -1.94 3.88 -2.26
C PRO A 60 -1.93 2.40 -1.85
N PHE A 61 -0.74 1.84 -1.65
CA PHE A 61 -0.58 0.45 -1.20
C PHE A 61 -1.12 0.26 0.22
N CYS A 62 -0.82 1.18 1.13
CA CYS A 62 -1.34 1.16 2.48
C CYS A 62 -2.87 1.25 2.52
N GLU A 63 -3.48 2.04 1.64
CA GLU A 63 -4.94 2.13 1.52
C GLU A 63 -5.56 0.83 1.00
N VAL A 64 -4.95 0.19 0.00
CA VAL A 64 -5.41 -1.10 -0.50
C VAL A 64 -5.30 -2.18 0.57
N GLU A 65 -4.18 -2.27 1.29
CA GLU A 65 -4.02 -3.25 2.38
C GLU A 65 -5.05 -3.05 3.49
N LYS A 66 -5.38 -1.80 3.86
CA LYS A 66 -6.47 -1.50 4.80
C LYS A 66 -7.83 -2.01 4.31
N LYS A 67 -8.16 -1.79 3.03
CA LYS A 67 -9.41 -2.29 2.43
C LYS A 67 -9.44 -3.82 2.35
N VAL A 68 -8.31 -4.46 2.06
CA VAL A 68 -8.19 -5.92 2.05
C VAL A 68 -8.35 -6.51 3.46
N GLU A 69 -7.79 -5.88 4.49
CA GLU A 69 -8.03 -6.31 5.88
C GLU A 69 -9.50 -6.16 6.29
N LEU A 70 -10.16 -5.07 5.88
CA LEU A 70 -11.60 -4.92 6.07
C LEU A 70 -12.38 -6.01 5.34
N PHE A 71 -12.03 -6.31 4.09
CA PHE A 71 -12.62 -7.40 3.31
C PHE A 71 -12.48 -8.75 4.03
N LYS A 72 -11.29 -9.09 4.55
CA LYS A 72 -11.07 -10.33 5.31
C LYS A 72 -11.98 -10.40 6.54
N LYS A 73 -12.12 -9.30 7.29
CA LYS A 73 -13.00 -9.22 8.46
C LYS A 73 -14.47 -9.43 8.09
N VAL A 74 -14.95 -8.72 7.07
CA VAL A 74 -16.34 -8.84 6.58
C VAL A 74 -16.62 -10.26 6.06
N PHE A 75 -15.72 -10.81 5.26
CA PHE A 75 -15.83 -12.17 4.72
C PHE A 75 -15.91 -13.21 5.84
N LYS A 76 -15.04 -13.10 6.85
CA LYS A 76 -15.07 -13.97 8.03
C LYS A 76 -16.35 -13.83 8.84
N ASN A 77 -16.86 -12.61 9.01
CA ASN A 77 -18.10 -12.39 9.77
C ASN A 77 -19.34 -12.97 9.06
N ILE A 78 -19.40 -12.90 7.73
CA ILE A 78 -20.56 -13.36 6.95
C ILE A 78 -20.51 -14.87 6.69
N LEU A 79 -19.35 -15.39 6.27
CA LEU A 79 -19.21 -16.78 5.80
C LEU A 79 -18.58 -17.71 6.84
N ASN A 80 -18.12 -17.17 7.97
CA ASN A 80 -17.41 -17.89 9.03
C ASN A 80 -16.16 -18.66 8.58
N ILE A 81 -15.60 -18.29 7.42
CA ILE A 81 -14.34 -18.81 6.87
C ILE A 81 -13.43 -17.65 6.46
N PHE A 82 -12.12 -17.87 6.30
CA PHE A 82 -11.23 -16.86 5.74
C PHE A 82 -11.22 -16.94 4.21
N PRO A 83 -11.03 -15.81 3.50
CA PRO A 83 -10.91 -15.84 2.05
C PRO A 83 -9.64 -16.57 1.63
N SER A 84 -9.72 -17.29 0.51
CA SER A 84 -8.57 -17.97 -0.09
C SER A 84 -7.53 -16.97 -0.62
N SER A 85 -6.33 -17.45 -0.92
CA SER A 85 -5.28 -16.63 -1.56
C SER A 85 -5.74 -16.02 -2.88
N LEU A 86 -6.53 -16.76 -3.68
CA LEU A 86 -7.12 -16.28 -4.93
C LEU A 86 -8.12 -15.13 -4.67
N GLN A 87 -9.01 -15.29 -3.70
CA GLN A 87 -9.98 -14.25 -3.32
C GLN A 87 -9.30 -13.00 -2.77
N ILE A 88 -8.22 -13.16 -1.99
CA ILE A 88 -7.40 -12.02 -1.53
C ILE A 88 -6.73 -11.32 -2.72
N SER A 89 -6.23 -12.07 -3.71
CA SER A 89 -5.64 -11.49 -4.92
C SER A 89 -6.68 -10.68 -5.71
N TRP A 90 -7.90 -11.19 -5.87
CA TRP A 90 -9.00 -10.47 -6.50
C TRP A 90 -9.38 -9.21 -5.74
N ALA A 91 -9.48 -9.28 -4.41
CA ALA A 91 -9.76 -8.10 -3.58
C ALA A 91 -8.68 -7.03 -3.75
N LYS A 92 -7.38 -7.41 -3.78
CA LYS A 92 -6.28 -6.47 -4.03
C LYS A 92 -6.42 -5.77 -5.38
N ARG A 93 -6.71 -6.52 -6.46
CA ARG A 93 -6.92 -5.95 -7.81
C ARG A 93 -8.10 -4.99 -7.83
N PHE A 94 -9.24 -5.43 -7.31
CA PHE A 94 -10.45 -4.62 -7.24
C PHE A 94 -10.23 -3.30 -6.50
N PHE A 95 -9.62 -3.33 -5.31
CA PHE A 95 -9.39 -2.10 -4.54
C PHE A 95 -8.32 -1.19 -5.16
N TRP A 96 -7.34 -1.75 -5.87
CA TRP A 96 -6.33 -0.97 -6.59
C TRP A 96 -6.92 -0.23 -7.80
N GLU A 97 -7.72 -0.92 -8.62
CA GLU A 97 -8.39 -0.32 -9.78
C GLU A 97 -9.37 0.78 -9.36
N ASN A 98 -10.17 0.53 -8.32
CA ASN A 98 -11.09 1.55 -7.80
C ASN A 98 -10.35 2.76 -7.21
N LEU A 99 -9.18 2.55 -6.59
CA LEU A 99 -8.37 3.66 -6.10
C LEU A 99 -7.84 4.50 -7.26
N LEU A 100 -7.29 3.86 -8.30
CA LEU A 100 -6.85 4.56 -9.51
C LEU A 100 -7.98 5.37 -10.15
N LEU A 101 -9.16 4.78 -10.31
CA LEU A 101 -10.33 5.45 -10.87
C LEU A 101 -10.74 6.69 -10.06
N SER A 102 -10.67 6.61 -8.73
CA SER A 102 -10.99 7.75 -7.85
C SER A 102 -9.97 8.89 -7.89
N LEU A 103 -8.74 8.61 -8.36
CA LEU A 103 -7.67 9.59 -8.51
C LEU A 103 -7.62 10.22 -9.91
N LEU A 104 -8.36 9.64 -10.87
CA LEU A 104 -8.54 10.27 -12.17
C LEU A 104 -9.44 11.49 -12.02
N PRO A 105 -9.08 12.64 -12.63
CA PRO A 105 -10.01 13.75 -12.70
C PRO A 105 -11.28 13.27 -13.39
N LEU A 106 -12.42 13.44 -12.71
CA LEU A 106 -13.72 13.19 -13.32
C LEU A 106 -13.86 14.17 -14.49
N GLU A 107 -13.59 13.71 -15.70
CA GLU A 107 -14.09 14.38 -16.89
C GLU A 107 -15.62 14.35 -16.74
N GLN A 108 -16.19 15.50 -16.36
CA GLN A 108 -17.63 15.67 -16.41
C GLN A 108 -18.02 15.51 -17.87
N GLU A 109 -18.68 14.39 -18.18
CA GLU A 109 -19.39 14.24 -19.44
C GLU A 109 -20.35 15.42 -19.57
N LYS A 110 -19.98 16.41 -20.39
CA LYS A 110 -20.94 17.33 -20.97
C LYS A 110 -21.89 16.46 -21.79
N GLN A 111 -23.06 16.14 -21.23
CA GLN A 111 -24.22 15.81 -22.06
C GLN A 111 -24.37 16.94 -23.09
N PRO A 112 -24.28 16.67 -24.39
CA PRO A 112 -24.71 17.67 -25.35
C PRO A 112 -26.20 17.88 -25.14
N SER A 113 -26.59 19.12 -24.83
CA SER A 113 -27.97 19.56 -24.89
C SER A 113 -28.49 19.29 -26.30
N VAL A 114 -29.25 18.21 -26.45
CA VAL A 114 -30.07 18.00 -27.64
C VAL A 114 -31.16 19.07 -27.58
N PHE A 115 -31.25 19.81 -28.69
CA PHE A 115 -32.17 20.92 -28.96
C PHE A 115 -33.62 20.66 -28.55
#